data_AF-A0A5N7JMV4-F1
#
_entry.id   AF-A0A5N7JMV4-F1
#
_cell.length_a   1.000
_cell.length_b   1.000
_cell.length_c   1.000
_cell.angle_alpha   90.00
_cell.angle_beta   90.00
_cell.angle_gamma   90.00
#
_symmetry.space_group_name_H-M   'P 1'
#
loop_
_entity.id
_entity.type
_entity.pdbx_description
1 polymer ?
#
loop_
_entity_poly.entity_id
_entity_poly.type
_entity_poly.pdbx_seq_one_letter_code
_entity_poly.pdbx_strand_id
1 'polypeptide(L)' 'MEDQELICRALYDLNLTQQSIISALEDMAALVEKMDYLPPEIVDSLRRHLDTVARNSDRSLDSMYLLPSIKALPR' A
#
# COMPACT_ATOMS: atom_id res chain seq x y z
N MET A 1 -26.90 -10.02 2.00
CA MET A 1 -26.32 -10.30 0.66
C MET A 1 -25.76 -9.02 0.08
N GLU A 2 -26.56 -7.95 0.04
CA GLU A 2 -26.18 -6.61 -0.46
C GLU A 2 -24.98 -5.98 0.29
N ASP A 3 -24.97 -6.02 1.64
CA ASP A 3 -23.84 -5.52 2.43
C ASP A 3 -22.51 -6.24 2.15
N GLN A 4 -22.58 -7.54 1.86
CA GLN A 4 -21.40 -8.35 1.58
C GLN A 4 -20.83 -8.05 0.19
N GLU A 5 -21.70 -7.79 -0.78
CA GLU A 5 -21.31 -7.36 -2.13
C GLU A 5 -20.66 -5.96 -2.11
N LEU A 6 -21.21 -5.03 -1.32
CA LEU A 6 -20.62 -3.71 -1.09
C LEU A 6 -19.23 -3.81 -0.43
N ILE A 7 -19.08 -4.68 0.58
CA ILE A 7 -17.78 -4.94 1.22
C ILE A 7 -16.78 -5.53 0.23
N CYS A 8 -17.17 -6.54 -0.56
CA CYS A 8 -16.31 -7.15 -1.57
C CYS A 8 -15.86 -6.12 -2.61
N ARG A 9 -16.76 -5.25 -3.07
CA ARG A 9 -16.43 -4.17 -4.01
C ARG A 9 -15.46 -3.15 -3.41
N ALA A 10 -15.69 -2.73 -2.17
CA ALA A 10 -14.80 -1.80 -1.47
C ALA A 10 -13.39 -2.38 -1.29
N LEU A 11 -13.28 -3.68 -0.96
CA LEU A 11 -11.99 -4.37 -0.84
C LEU A 11 -11.29 -4.51 -2.20
N TYR A 12 -12.04 -4.74 -3.27
CA TYR A 12 -11.50 -4.76 -4.63
C TYR A 12 -10.94 -3.40 -5.06
N ASP A 13 -11.71 -2.32 -4.87
CA ASP A 13 -11.30 -0.96 -5.21
C ASP A 13 -10.06 -0.52 -4.38
N LEU A 14 -10.01 -0.94 -3.11
CA LEU A 14 -8.85 -0.73 -2.24
C LEU A 14 -7.60 -1.45 -2.78
N ASN A 15 -7.73 -2.72 -3.18
CA ASN A 15 -6.62 -3.48 -3.76
C ASN A 15 -6.06 -2.82 -5.03
N LEU A 16 -6.93 -2.33 -5.92
CA LEU A 16 -6.49 -1.58 -7.11
C LEU A 16 -5.75 -0.28 -6.76
N THR A 17 -6.24 0.44 -5.75
CA THR A 17 -5.60 1.65 -5.24
C THR A 17 -4.20 1.34 -4.69
N GLN A 18 -4.07 0.24 -3.95
CA GLN A 18 -2.78 -0.18 -3.41
C GLN A 18 -1.77 -0.58 -4.47
N GLN A 19 -2.20 -1.33 -5.49
CA GLN A 19 -1.33 -1.66 -6.63
C GLN A 19 -0.81 -0.38 -7.31
N SER A 20 -1.67 0.62 -7.46
CA SER A 20 -1.28 1.92 -8.04
C SER A 20 -0.26 2.65 -7.16
N ILE A 21 -0.41 2.60 -5.83
CA ILE A 21 0.56 3.18 -4.88
C ILE A 21 1.90 2.46 -5.00
N ILE A 22 1.91 1.13 -5.02
CA ILE A 22 3.15 0.34 -5.12
C ILE A 22 3.90 0.68 -6.41
N SER A 23 3.21 0.70 -7.55
CA SER A 23 3.82 1.10 -8.83
C SER A 23 4.38 2.52 -8.80
N ALA A 24 3.68 3.48 -8.18
CA ALA A 24 4.20 4.84 -8.02
C ALA A 24 5.45 4.89 -7.12
N LEU A 25 5.52 4.06 -6.07
CA LEU A 25 6.71 3.96 -5.22
C LEU A 25 7.90 3.34 -5.97
N GLU A 26 7.66 2.34 -6.81
CA GLU A 26 8.68 1.73 -7.68
C GLU A 26 9.23 2.74 -8.70
N ASP A 27 8.35 3.52 -9.34
CA ASP A 27 8.73 4.60 -10.26
C ASP A 27 9.56 5.68 -9.54
N MET A 28 9.16 6.06 -8.33
CA MET A 28 9.92 7.01 -7.50
C MET A 28 11.28 6.46 -7.10
N ALA A 29 11.37 5.17 -6.74
CA ALA A 29 12.64 4.53 -6.42
C ALA A 29 13.57 4.55 -7.63
N ALA A 30 13.08 4.15 -8.81
CA ALA A 30 13.83 4.18 -10.06
C ALA A 30 14.27 5.60 -10.46
N LEU A 31 13.44 6.61 -10.19
CA LEU A 31 13.80 8.02 -10.40
C LEU A 31 14.94 8.45 -9.46
N VAL A 32 14.87 8.08 -8.19
CA VAL A 32 15.90 8.38 -7.19
C VAL A 32 17.26 7.78 -7.59
N GLU A 33 17.30 6.61 -8.24
CA GLU A 33 18.57 6.02 -8.72
C GLU A 33 19.20 6.81 -9.86
N LYS A 34 18.40 7.57 -10.62
CA LYS A 34 18.86 8.40 -11.76
C LYS A 34 19.25 9.82 -11.33
N MET A 35 19.07 10.17 -10.06
CA MET A 35 19.38 11.50 -9.54
C MET A 35 20.84 11.56 -9.08
N ASP A 36 21.76 11.72 -10.03
CA ASP A 36 23.21 11.76 -9.78
C ASP A 36 23.68 12.96 -8.93
N TYR A 37 22.80 13.96 -8.73
CA TYR A 37 23.09 15.19 -7.99
C TYR A 37 22.74 15.11 -6.50
N LEU A 38 22.07 14.05 -6.05
CA LEU A 38 21.70 13.91 -4.64
C LEU A 38 22.83 13.30 -3.83
N PRO A 39 23.09 13.80 -2.60
CA PRO A 39 24.00 13.11 -1.68
C PRO A 39 23.53 11.67 -1.42
N PRO A 40 24.45 10.69 -1.33
CA PRO A 40 24.11 9.28 -1.09
C PRO A 40 23.19 9.07 0.13
N GLU A 41 23.41 9.84 1.20
CA GLU A 41 22.60 9.81 2.42
C GLU A 41 21.12 10.17 2.17
N ILE A 42 20.87 11.09 1.24
CA ILE A 42 19.51 11.50 0.84
C ILE A 42 18.87 10.41 -0.01
N VAL A 43 19.61 9.82 -0.95
CA VAL A 43 19.15 8.68 -1.77
C VAL A 43 18.74 7.50 -0.89
N ASP A 44 19.58 7.14 0.09
CA ASP A 44 19.30 6.05 1.02
C ASP A 44 18.12 6.36 1.95
N SER A 45 18.00 7.60 2.41
CA SER A 45 16.86 8.06 3.19
C SER A 45 15.55 7.95 2.39
N LEU A 46 15.54 8.41 1.14
CA LEU A 46 14.37 8.32 0.26
C LEU A 46 13.96 6.87 0.00
N ARG A 47 14.92 5.99 -0.34
CA ARG A 47 14.66 4.55 -0.52
C ARG A 47 14.03 3.93 0.72
N ARG A 48 14.56 4.23 1.92
CA ARG A 48 14.02 3.72 3.19
C ARG A 48 12.59 4.20 3.45
N HIS A 49 12.28 5.45 3.11
CA HIS A 49 10.93 5.98 3.26
C HIS A 49 9.95 5.30 2.29
N LEU A 50 10.32 5.11 1.02
CA LEU A 50 9.49 4.41 0.03
C LEU A 50 9.19 2.97 0.48
N ASP A 51 10.21 2.23 0.93
CA ASP A 51 10.07 0.88 1.48
C ASP A 51 9.17 0.84 2.74
N THR A 52 9.26 1.86 3.60
CA THR A 52 8.38 2.00 4.76
C THR A 52 6.93 2.26 4.37
N VAL A 53 6.69 3.09 3.34
CA VAL A 53 5.34 3.35 2.83
C VAL A 53 4.75 2.09 2.18
N ALA A 54 5.53 1.33 1.42
CA ALA A 54 5.11 0.06 0.84
C ALA A 54 4.66 -0.91 1.94
N ARG A 55 5.52 -1.19 2.93
CA ARG A 55 5.19 -2.08 4.06
C ARG A 55 3.97 -1.62 4.86
N ASN A 56 3.84 -0.31 5.09
CA ASN A 56 2.69 0.23 5.82
C ASN A 56 1.39 0.08 5.01
N SER A 57 1.46 0.19 3.69
CA SER A 57 0.33 -0.03 2.79
C SER A 57 -0.11 -1.48 2.84
N ASP A 58 0.81 -2.43 2.68
CA ASP A 58 0.54 -3.88 2.76
C ASP A 58 -0.13 -4.24 4.10
N ARG A 59 0.45 -3.81 5.22
CA ARG A 59 -0.12 -4.07 6.55
C ARG A 59 -1.53 -3.49 6.73
N SER A 60 -1.78 -2.31 6.15
CA SER A 60 -3.09 -1.68 6.21
C SER A 60 -4.12 -2.47 5.39
N LEU A 61 -3.71 -3.03 4.25
CA LEU A 61 -4.56 -3.88 3.42
C LEU A 61 -4.94 -5.17 4.13
N ASP A 62 -3.95 -5.86 4.69
CA ASP A 62 -4.16 -7.09 5.45
C ASP A 62 -5.15 -6.85 6.59
N SER A 63 -4.98 -5.73 7.31
CA SER A 63 -5.90 -5.34 8.38
C SER A 63 -7.32 -5.11 7.86
N MET A 64 -7.48 -4.51 6.68
CA MET A 64 -8.79 -4.27 6.07
C MET A 64 -9.45 -5.56 5.57
N TYR A 65 -8.69 -6.51 5.05
CA TYR A 65 -9.20 -7.84 4.68
C TYR A 65 -9.65 -8.67 5.90
N LEU A 66 -9.18 -8.36 7.10
CA LEU A 66 -9.61 -9.03 8.34
C LEU A 66 -10.90 -8.43 8.93
N LEU A 67 -11.27 -7.19 8.58
CA LEU A 67 -12.47 -6.52 9.10
C LEU A 67 -13.80 -7.25 8.81
N PRO A 68 -14.04 -7.81 7.61
CA PRO A 68 -15.25 -8.60 7.33
C PRO A 68 -15.33 -9.84 8.23
N SER A 69 -14.20 -10.49 8.48
CA SER A 69 -14.08 -11.68 9.34
C SER A 69 -14.41 -11.38 10.80
N ILE A 70 -14.05 -10.18 11.28
CA ILE A 70 -14.35 -9.71 12.64
C ILE A 70 -15.85 -9.38 12.80
N LYS A 71 -16.49 -8.82 11.76
CA LYS A 71 -17.93 -8.51 11.78
C LYS A 71 -18.84 -9.75 11.68
N ALA A 72 -18.32 -10.88 11.21
CA ALA A 72 -19.06 -12.14 11.07
C ALA A 72 -19.11 -12.98 12.36
N LEU A 73 -18.38 -12.59 13.42
CA LEU A 73 -18.45 -13.26 14.72
C LEU A 73 -19.78 -12.90 15.43
N PRO A 74 -20.59 -13.90 15.84
CA PRO A 74 -21.77 -13.63 16.66
C PRO A 74 -21.34 -13.01 17.99
N ARG A 75 -22.03 -11.94 18.41
CA ARG A 75 -21.90 -11.35 19.75
C ARG A 75 -22.48 -12.26 20.81
#